data_AF-A0A942HXX8-F1
#
_entry.id   AF-A0A942HXX8-F1
#
_cell.length_a   1.000
_cell.length_b   1.000
_cell.length_c   1.000
_cell.angle_alpha   90.00
_cell.angle_beta   90.00
_cell.angle_gamma   90.00
#
_symmetry.space_group_name_H-M   'P 1'
#
loop_
_entity.id
_entity.type
_entity.pdbx_description
1 polymer ?
#
loop_
_entity_poly.entity_id
_entity_poly.type
_entity_poly.pdbx_seq_one_letter_code
_entity_poly.pdbx_strand_id
1 'polypeptide(L)' 'MDEQDFEGTLVLEKLAEIGKVEAFFEAIDSDDFGRAKALMKRANVDSETIAMVLKKMSDADGEH' A
#
# COMPACT_ATOMS: atom_id res chain seq x y z
N MET A 1 -16.40 8.26 -5.14
CA MET A 1 -15.05 7.76 -5.45
C MET A 1 -15.28 6.46 -6.17
N ASP A 2 -15.18 6.48 -7.50
CA ASP A 2 -15.37 5.30 -8.35
C ASP A 2 -14.23 4.30 -8.08
N GLU A 3 -14.58 3.04 -7.85
CA GLU A 3 -13.66 1.93 -7.58
C GLU A 3 -12.72 1.61 -8.77
N GLN A 4 -12.81 2.36 -9.87
CA GLN A 4 -12.04 2.20 -11.10
C GLN A 4 -10.73 3.00 -11.13
N ASP A 5 -10.58 4.04 -10.32
CA ASP A 5 -9.33 4.77 -10.16
C ASP A 5 -8.57 4.27 -8.93
N PHE A 6 -8.35 2.95 -8.86
CA PHE A 6 -7.40 2.46 -7.86
C PHE A 6 -6.01 2.97 -8.22
N GLU A 7 -5.63 4.02 -7.52
CA GLU A 7 -4.35 4.70 -7.43
C GLU A 7 -3.18 3.80 -6.96
N GLY A 8 -3.15 2.53 -7.36
CA GLY A 8 -2.01 1.64 -7.08
C GLY A 8 -0.70 2.23 -7.58
N THR A 9 -0.73 2.98 -8.69
CA THR A 9 0.38 3.78 -9.17
C THR A 9 0.67 4.99 -8.28
N LEU A 10 -0.34 5.74 -7.81
CA LEU A 10 -0.12 6.90 -6.94
C LEU A 10 0.54 6.50 -5.61
N VAL A 11 0.14 5.38 -5.01
CA VAL A 11 0.77 4.90 -3.76
C VAL A 11 2.26 4.67 -3.96
N LEU A 12 2.64 4.01 -5.07
CA LEU A 12 4.03 3.77 -5.41
C LEU A 12 4.78 5.06 -5.75
N GLU A 13 4.14 6.01 -6.44
CA GLU A 13 4.70 7.33 -6.72
C GLU A 13 4.98 8.10 -5.43
N LYS A 14 4.01 8.18 -4.51
CA LYS A 14 4.14 8.83 -3.20
C LYS A 14 5.25 8.20 -2.35
N LEU A 15 5.38 6.88 -2.39
CA LEU A 15 6.46 6.16 -1.73
C LEU A 15 7.82 6.40 -2.41
N ALA A 16 7.85 6.57 -3.75
CA ALA A 16 9.05 6.90 -4.50
C ALA A 16 9.57 8.29 -4.16
N GLU A 17 8.68 9.27 -3.99
CA GLU A 17 9.02 10.64 -3.55
C GLU A 17 9.79 10.66 -2.22
N ILE A 18 9.54 9.69 -1.34
CA ILE A 18 10.21 9.57 -0.03
C ILE A 18 11.24 8.44 0.05
N GLY A 19 11.56 7.78 -1.07
CA GLY A 19 12.53 6.67 -1.12
C GLY A 19 12.14 5.47 -0.26
N LYS A 20 10.84 5.15 -0.18
CA LYS A 20 10.29 4.05 0.64
C LYS A 20 9.63 2.92 -0.17
N VAL A 21 9.82 2.91 -1.49
CA VAL A 21 9.28 1.87 -2.39
C VAL A 21 9.81 0.49 -2.02
N GLU A 22 11.12 0.33 -1.88
CA GLU A 22 11.73 -0.97 -1.50
C GLU A 22 11.21 -1.47 -0.14
N ALA A 23 11.15 -0.57 0.86
CA ALA A 23 10.66 -0.91 2.19
C ALA A 23 9.17 -1.27 2.19
N PHE A 24 8.40 -0.78 1.23
CA PHE A 24 7.00 -1.12 1.06
C PHE A 24 6.85 -2.51 0.43
N PHE A 25 7.59 -2.82 -0.63
CA PHE A 25 7.60 -4.17 -1.21
C PHE A 25 8.07 -5.23 -0.21
N GLU A 26 9.10 -4.96 0.59
CA GLU A 26 9.52 -5.87 1.67
C GLU A 26 8.40 -6.14 2.69
N ALA A 27 7.57 -5.13 2.96
CA ALA A 27 6.41 -5.26 3.85
C ALA A 27 5.27 -6.06 3.20
N ILE A 28 5.10 -5.98 1.87
CA ILE A 28 4.16 -6.82 1.13
C ILE A 28 4.62 -8.28 1.17
N ASP A 29 5.88 -8.55 0.80
CA ASP A 29 6.44 -9.90 0.72
C ASP A 29 6.50 -10.63 2.08
N SER A 30 6.47 -9.87 3.18
CA SER A 30 6.50 -10.40 4.56
C SER A 30 5.15 -10.34 5.27
N ASP A 31 4.07 -10.00 4.57
CA ASP A 31 2.72 -9.79 5.13
C ASP A 31 2.69 -8.82 6.33
N ASP A 32 3.60 -7.84 6.35
CA ASP A 32 3.69 -6.83 7.40
C ASP A 32 2.75 -5.64 7.08
N PHE A 33 1.46 -5.88 7.31
CA PHE A 33 0.40 -4.87 7.20
C PHE A 33 0.70 -3.61 8.05
N GLY A 34 1.35 -3.79 9.20
CA GLY A 34 1.70 -2.69 10.10
C GLY A 34 2.73 -1.76 9.48
N ARG A 35 3.79 -2.34 8.91
CA ARG A 35 4.85 -1.61 8.21
C ARG A 35 4.35 -1.00 6.92
N ALA A 36 3.57 -1.72 6.11
CA ALA A 36 2.95 -1.17 4.89
C ALA A 36 2.09 0.07 5.20
N LYS A 37 1.24 -0.01 6.23
CA LYS A 37 0.41 1.12 6.71
C LYS A 37 1.25 2.31 7.16
N ALA A 38 2.32 2.08 7.91
CA ALA A 38 3.19 3.15 8.41
C ALA A 38 3.92 3.87 7.26
N LEU A 39 4.35 3.13 6.24
CA LEU A 39 5.02 3.70 5.06
C LEU A 39 4.07 4.54 4.23
N MET A 40 2.86 4.06 3.96
CA MET A 40 1.84 4.83 3.23
C MET A 40 1.43 6.10 3.98
N LYS A 41 1.28 6.05 5.31
CA LYS A 41 1.03 7.25 6.12
C LYS A 41 2.17 8.27 6.03
N ARG A 42 3.43 7.81 6.02
CA ARG A 42 4.59 8.69 5.86
C ARG A 42 4.65 9.32 4.48
N ALA A 43 4.14 8.63 3.47
CA ALA A 43 3.99 9.13 2.12
C ALA A 43 2.75 10.03 1.93
N ASN A 44 2.05 10.36 3.02
CA ASN A 44 0.84 11.19 3.03
C ASN A 44 -0.30 10.62 2.16
N VAL A 45 -0.40 9.29 2.09
CA VAL A 45 -1.50 8.58 1.41
C VAL A 45 -2.74 8.61 2.30
N ASP A 46 -3.89 8.87 1.69
CA ASP A 46 -5.17 8.93 2.39
C ASP A 46 -5.59 7.60 3.02
N SER A 47 -6.39 7.70 4.08
CA SER A 47 -6.79 6.55 4.89
C SER A 47 -7.68 5.56 4.13
N GLU A 48 -8.46 6.04 3.15
CA GLU A 48 -9.29 5.20 2.26
C GLU A 48 -8.41 4.35 1.35
N THR A 49 -7.42 4.95 0.69
CA THR A 49 -6.45 4.27 -0.17
C THR A 49 -5.63 3.25 0.62
N ILE A 50 -5.17 3.62 1.83
CA ILE A 50 -4.48 2.69 2.74
C ILE A 50 -5.36 1.47 3.05
N ALA A 51 -6.63 1.69 3.40
CA ALA A 51 -7.54 0.59 3.72
C ALA A 51 -7.74 -0.33 2.52
N MET A 52 -7.82 0.22 1.31
CA MET A 52 -7.97 -0.57 0.09
C MET A 52 -6.69 -1.38 -0.23
N VAL A 53 -5.50 -0.81 -0.07
CA VAL A 53 -4.22 -1.54 -0.23
C VAL A 53 -4.12 -2.68 0.78
N LEU A 54 -4.40 -2.42 2.06
CA LEU A 54 -4.35 -3.45 3.10
C LEU A 54 -5.38 -4.57 2.85
N LYS A 55 -6.56 -4.22 2.34
CA LYS A 55 -7.55 -5.21 1.93
C LYS A 55 -7.03 -6.09 0.78
N LYS A 56 -6.38 -5.50 -0.24
CA LYS A 56 -5.78 -6.25 -1.35
C LYS A 56 -4.63 -7.15 -0.91
N MET A 57 -3.78 -6.67 0.01
CA MET A 57 -2.74 -7.51 0.62
C MET A 57 -3.37 -8.74 1.31
N SER A 58 -4.45 -8.53 2.06
CA SER A 58 -5.14 -9.63 2.76
C SER A 58 -5.89 -10.58 1.83
N ASP A 59 -6.33 -10.11 0.67
CA ASP A 59 -7.04 -10.91 -0.33
C ASP A 59 -6.06 -11.78 -1.14
N ALA A 60 -4.86 -11.25 -1.42
CA ALA A 60 -3.79 -11.96 -2.12
C ALA A 60 -3.20 -13.15 -1.33
N ASP A 61 -3.26 -13.12 0.01
CA ASP A 61 -2.90 -14.24 0.88
C ASP A 61 -3.94 -15.39 0.83
N GLY A 62 -5.15 -15.12 0.33
CA GLY A 62 -6.27 -16.06 0.29
C GLY A 62 -6.41 -16.90 -0.98
N GLU A 63 -5.66 -16.62 -2.05
CA GLU A 63 -5.68 -17.42 -3.29
C GLU A 63 -4.59 -18.50 -3.30
N HIS A 64 -4.82 -19.57 -2.54
CA HIS A 64 -4.12 -20.86 -2.65
C HIS A 64 -5.11 -22.02 -2.58
#